data_AF-A0A2D5EPI9-F1
#
_entry.id   AF-A0A2D5EPI9-F1
#
_cell.length_a   1.000
_cell.length_b   1.000
_cell.length_c   1.000
_cell.angle_alpha   90.00
_cell.angle_beta   90.00
_cell.angle_gamma   90.00
#
_symmetry.space_group_name_H-M   'P 1'
#
loop_
_entity.id
_entity.type
_entity.pdbx_description
1 polymer ?
#
loop_
_entity_poly.entity_id
_entity_poly.type
_entity_poly.pdbx_seq_one_letter_code
_entity_poly.pdbx_strand_id
1 'polypeptide(L)'
;MYRELFANVTMTPGEVRHVEAVLNDTRSGSVLVRVIDQALPGSPALDIQTASLAGGDDGLVGLDDNDFMGSEVGKTGLRALDTVQDLSLLLVPGRATSATHNAMVSYCEQVREGLVFAVLDPPAAMSATDIIDYVTTTTALGNISEHAAIYWPRVKVLNPSRSVFGSS
;
A
#
# COMPACT_ATOMS: atom_id res chain seq x y z
N MET A 1 -3.90 -24.17 -11.31
CA MET A 1 -4.14 -24.41 -9.87
C MET A 1 -2.79 -24.39 -9.19
N TYR A 2 -2.49 -23.34 -8.42
CA TYR A 2 -1.23 -23.24 -7.68
C TYR A 2 -1.36 -24.06 -6.39
N ARG A 3 -0.39 -24.95 -6.12
CA ARG A 3 -0.31 -25.76 -4.90
C ARG A 3 1.13 -25.69 -4.39
N GLU A 4 1.29 -25.27 -3.14
CA GLU A 4 2.57 -25.30 -2.43
C GLU A 4 2.63 -26.54 -1.52
N LEU A 5 3.82 -27.14 -1.39
CA LEU A 5 4.06 -28.29 -0.51
C LEU A 5 5.38 -28.08 0.22
N PHE A 6 5.33 -28.06 1.55
CA PHE A 6 6.50 -27.99 2.41
C PHE A 6 6.65 -29.30 3.16
N ALA A 7 7.58 -30.16 2.72
CA ALA A 7 7.79 -31.47 3.31
C ALA A 7 8.66 -31.40 4.57
N ASN A 8 8.45 -32.34 5.48
CA ASN A 8 9.28 -32.57 6.67
C ASN A 8 9.41 -31.34 7.59
N VAL A 9 8.35 -30.55 7.71
CA VAL A 9 8.28 -29.47 8.70
C VAL A 9 8.08 -30.05 10.10
N THR A 10 8.60 -29.37 11.11
CA THR A 10 8.46 -29.75 12.52
C THR A 10 7.84 -28.62 13.35
N MET A 11 7.12 -28.99 14.40
CA MET A 11 6.59 -28.06 15.41
C MET A 11 7.60 -27.82 16.56
N THR A 12 8.83 -28.34 16.47
CA THR A 12 9.86 -28.14 17.51
C THR A 12 10.59 -26.82 17.30
N PRO A 13 10.50 -25.85 18.23
CA PRO A 13 11.21 -24.58 18.10
C PRO A 13 12.73 -24.78 18.13
N GLY A 14 13.45 -24.00 17.32
CA GLY A 14 14.92 -24.05 17.23
C GLY A 14 15.49 -25.06 16.23
N GLU A 15 14.67 -25.98 15.72
CA GLU A 15 15.06 -26.86 14.63
C GLU A 15 15.09 -26.14 13.28
N VAL A 16 16.01 -26.51 12.40
CA VAL A 16 16.17 -25.89 11.07
C VAL A 16 14.89 -25.97 10.22
N ARG A 17 14.10 -27.02 10.43
CA ARG A 17 12.84 -27.26 9.71
C ARG A 17 11.59 -26.86 10.52
N HIS A 18 11.74 -26.02 11.54
CA HIS A 18 10.59 -25.47 12.27
C HIS A 18 9.60 -24.81 11.31
N VAL A 19 8.31 -25.11 11.48
CA VAL A 19 7.25 -24.74 10.53
C VAL A 19 7.23 -23.24 10.26
N GLU A 20 7.44 -22.43 11.30
CA GLU A 20 7.41 -20.98 11.22
C GLU A 20 8.62 -20.45 10.43
N ALA A 21 9.81 -21.00 10.71
CA ALA A 21 11.03 -20.66 9.99
C ALA A 21 10.95 -21.01 8.50
N VAL A 22 10.35 -22.16 8.15
CA VAL A 22 10.22 -22.61 6.76
C VAL A 22 9.18 -21.79 6.00
N LEU A 23 7.96 -21.66 6.54
CA LEU A 23 6.85 -21.02 5.82
C LEU A 23 6.98 -19.50 5.76
N ASN A 24 7.56 -18.88 6.78
CA ASN A 24 7.72 -17.42 6.83
C ASN A 24 9.09 -16.96 6.28
N ASP A 25 9.92 -17.86 5.74
CA ASP A 25 11.19 -17.49 5.13
C ASP A 25 10.97 -16.50 3.99
N THR A 26 11.71 -15.39 4.03
CA THR A 26 11.53 -14.27 3.09
C THR A 26 11.93 -14.58 1.65
N ARG A 27 12.69 -15.66 1.41
CA ARG A 27 13.21 -16.01 0.08
C ARG A 27 12.55 -17.25 -0.52
N SER A 28 12.17 -18.20 0.32
CA SER A 28 11.76 -19.55 -0.08
C SER A 28 10.50 -20.06 0.63
N GLY A 29 9.93 -19.27 1.53
CA GLY A 29 8.68 -19.58 2.22
C GLY A 29 7.45 -19.43 1.34
N SER A 30 6.27 -19.54 1.95
CA SER A 30 5.00 -19.37 1.24
C SER A 30 4.79 -17.91 0.85
N VAL A 31 4.20 -17.65 -0.32
CA VAL A 31 3.72 -16.30 -0.69
C VAL A 31 2.24 -16.11 -0.35
N LEU A 32 1.55 -17.17 0.05
CA LEU A 32 0.10 -17.19 0.25
C LEU A 32 -0.29 -17.17 1.72
N VAL A 33 0.51 -17.79 2.59
CA VAL A 33 0.22 -17.90 4.02
C VAL A 33 1.41 -17.51 4.89
N ARG A 34 1.10 -17.08 6.10
CA ARG A 34 2.03 -16.95 7.21
C ARG A 34 1.50 -17.80 8.35
N VAL A 35 2.38 -18.41 9.12
CA VAL A 35 2.01 -19.24 10.27
C VAL A 35 2.66 -18.69 11.52
N ILE A 36 2.03 -18.90 12.67
CA ILE A 36 2.63 -18.64 13.98
C ILE A 36 2.47 -19.90 14.80
N ASP A 37 3.57 -20.40 15.37
CA ASP A 37 3.50 -21.51 16.30
C ASP A 37 3.06 -21.00 17.67
N GLN A 38 1.81 -21.23 18.01
CA GLN A 38 1.22 -20.84 19.30
C GLN A 38 1.29 -21.97 20.35
N ALA A 39 1.91 -23.11 20.02
CA ALA A 39 2.01 -24.23 20.95
C ALA A 39 2.98 -23.93 22.09
N LEU A 40 2.64 -24.35 23.31
CA LEU A 40 3.55 -24.25 24.46
C LEU A 40 4.57 -25.41 24.41
N PRO A 41 5.77 -25.24 24.99
CA PRO A 41 6.73 -26.33 25.10
C PRO A 41 6.10 -27.56 25.78
N GLY A 42 6.15 -28.72 25.11
CA GLY A 42 5.56 -29.97 25.59
C GLY A 42 4.09 -30.18 25.21
N SER A 43 3.47 -29.27 24.44
CA SER A 43 2.17 -29.53 23.81
C SER A 43 2.26 -30.75 22.87
N PRO A 44 1.20 -31.57 22.79
CA PRO A 44 1.15 -32.68 21.85
C PRO A 44 1.25 -32.17 20.41
N ALA A 45 1.84 -32.98 19.53
CA ALA A 45 1.86 -32.67 18.10
C ALA A 45 0.42 -32.54 17.57
N LEU A 46 0.19 -31.56 16.70
CA LEU A 46 -1.09 -31.39 16.05
C LEU A 46 -1.38 -32.59 15.15
N ASP A 47 -2.61 -33.10 15.21
CA ASP A 47 -3.08 -34.09 14.25
C ASP A 47 -3.15 -33.49 12.83
N ILE A 48 -3.05 -34.35 11.83
CA ILE A 48 -3.20 -33.95 10.43
C ILE A 48 -4.62 -33.41 10.24
N GLN A 49 -4.70 -32.14 9.84
CA GLN A 49 -5.97 -31.44 9.64
C GLN A 49 -5.97 -30.64 8.34
N THR A 50 -7.17 -30.39 7.83
CA THR A 50 -7.42 -29.42 6.76
C THR A 50 -8.26 -28.30 7.34
N ALA A 51 -7.78 -27.07 7.22
CA ALA A 51 -8.48 -25.88 7.68
C ALA A 51 -8.89 -25.01 6.49
N SER A 52 -10.14 -24.55 6.51
CA SER A 52 -10.63 -23.52 5.59
C SER A 52 -10.41 -22.14 6.21
N LEU A 53 -9.74 -21.25 5.50
CA LEU A 53 -9.61 -19.85 5.92
C LEU A 53 -10.86 -19.07 5.52
N ALA A 54 -11.38 -18.26 6.44
CA ALA A 54 -12.54 -17.40 6.24
C ALA A 54 -12.41 -16.12 7.08
N GLY A 55 -13.22 -15.10 6.78
CA GLY A 55 -13.27 -13.85 7.55
C GLY A 55 -12.13 -12.87 7.27
N GLY A 56 -11.40 -13.03 6.15
CA GLY A 56 -10.44 -12.03 5.71
C GLY A 56 -11.15 -10.73 5.29
N ASP A 57 -10.53 -9.60 5.63
CA ASP A 57 -10.91 -8.25 5.21
C ASP A 57 -9.72 -7.66 4.44
N ASP A 58 -9.98 -6.94 3.34
CA ASP A 58 -8.94 -6.25 2.60
C ASP A 58 -8.49 -4.95 3.30
N GLY A 59 -9.19 -4.55 4.36
CA GLY A 59 -8.87 -3.38 5.16
C GLY A 59 -9.11 -2.06 4.44
N LEU A 60 -9.85 -2.06 3.33
CA LEU A 60 -10.13 -0.84 2.57
C LEU A 60 -11.24 0.02 3.19
N VAL A 61 -12.11 -0.61 3.98
CA VAL A 61 -13.20 0.10 4.67
C VAL A 61 -12.62 0.98 5.77
N GLY A 62 -12.94 2.27 5.72
CA GLY A 62 -12.52 3.24 6.74
C GLY A 62 -11.20 3.95 6.46
N LEU A 63 -10.53 3.65 5.34
CA LEU A 63 -9.33 4.38 4.92
C LEU A 63 -9.63 5.86 4.67
N ASP A 64 -8.94 6.72 5.41
CA ASP A 64 -9.03 8.18 5.30
C ASP A 64 -7.70 8.80 4.82
N ASP A 65 -7.65 10.13 4.74
CA ASP A 65 -6.45 10.84 4.27
C ASP A 65 -5.23 10.65 5.21
N ASN A 66 -5.44 10.42 6.51
CA ASN A 66 -4.35 10.22 7.47
C ASN A 66 -3.59 8.93 7.21
N ASP A 67 -4.25 7.90 6.68
CA ASP A 67 -3.60 6.63 6.31
C ASP A 67 -2.60 6.83 5.16
N PHE A 68 -2.91 7.75 4.24
CA PHE A 68 -2.01 8.09 3.13
C PHE A 68 -0.90 9.04 3.57
N MET A 69 -1.20 10.04 4.40
CA MET A 69 -0.19 10.93 4.97
C MET A 69 0.83 10.15 5.82
N GLY A 70 0.29 9.30 6.70
CA GLY A 70 1.04 8.40 7.55
C GLY A 70 1.79 9.06 8.70
N SER A 71 2.57 8.25 9.41
CA SER A 71 3.32 8.64 10.60
C SER A 71 4.82 8.43 10.40
N GLU A 72 5.61 9.42 10.79
CA GLU A 72 7.07 9.35 10.73
C GLU A 72 7.65 8.25 11.62
N VAL A 73 7.10 8.12 12.83
CA VAL A 73 7.52 7.10 13.80
C VAL A 73 7.02 5.73 13.37
N GLY A 74 5.78 5.65 12.90
CA GLY A 74 5.16 4.40 12.47
C GLY A 74 5.63 3.90 11.10
N LYS A 75 6.29 4.75 10.30
CA LYS A 75 6.67 4.49 8.91
C LYS A 75 5.48 3.99 8.08
N THR A 76 4.37 4.70 8.17
CA THR A 76 3.14 4.44 7.40
C THR A 76 2.91 5.52 6.34
N GLY A 77 1.99 5.27 5.41
CA GLY A 77 1.64 6.23 4.35
C GLY A 77 2.86 6.71 3.55
N LEU A 78 2.93 8.01 3.28
CA LEU A 78 4.08 8.65 2.63
C LEU A 78 5.39 8.41 3.40
N ARG A 79 5.33 8.41 4.73
CA ARG A 79 6.51 8.21 5.59
C ARG A 79 7.07 6.79 5.55
N ALA A 80 6.33 5.81 5.01
CA ALA A 80 6.87 4.49 4.72
C ALA A 80 8.01 4.55 3.68
N LEU A 81 7.92 5.52 2.75
CA LEU A 81 8.91 5.72 1.69
C LEU A 81 10.22 6.34 2.18
N ASP A 82 10.29 6.83 3.42
CA ASP A 82 11.51 7.40 4.03
C ASP A 82 12.72 6.44 3.93
N THR A 83 12.45 5.13 3.90
CA THR A 83 13.48 4.09 3.81
C THR A 83 14.00 3.84 2.40
N VAL A 84 13.30 4.34 1.38
CA VAL A 84 13.65 4.19 -0.04
C VAL A 84 14.59 5.33 -0.41
N GLN A 85 15.86 5.03 -0.69
CA GLN A 85 16.85 6.05 -1.04
C GLN A 85 16.61 6.61 -2.45
N ASP A 86 16.41 5.72 -3.44
CA ASP A 86 16.30 6.09 -4.85
C ASP A 86 14.85 6.38 -5.28
N LEU A 87 14.13 7.20 -4.49
CA LEU A 87 12.82 7.70 -4.92
C LEU A 87 13.02 8.96 -5.74
N SER A 88 12.40 9.03 -6.91
CA SER A 88 12.42 10.23 -7.77
C SER A 88 11.03 10.78 -8.06
N LEU A 89 10.00 9.92 -8.05
CA LEU A 89 8.61 10.27 -8.34
C LEU A 89 7.70 9.76 -7.24
N LEU A 90 6.73 10.58 -6.84
CA LEU A 90 5.71 10.24 -5.86
C LEU A 90 4.31 10.36 -6.49
N LEU A 91 3.49 9.32 -6.34
CA LEU A 91 2.10 9.29 -6.79
C LEU A 91 1.21 8.65 -5.73
N VAL A 92 0.00 9.18 -5.55
CA VAL A 92 -1.07 8.52 -4.78
C VAL A 92 -2.33 8.44 -5.64
N PRO A 93 -2.39 7.46 -6.57
CA PRO A 93 -3.47 7.40 -7.54
C PRO A 93 -4.85 7.27 -6.90
N GLY A 94 -5.83 7.98 -7.45
CA GLY A 94 -7.22 7.90 -7.00
C GLY A 94 -7.54 8.64 -5.68
N ARG A 95 -6.57 9.24 -5.00
CA ARG A 95 -6.77 10.04 -3.76
C ARG A 95 -6.62 11.53 -4.01
N ALA A 96 -7.59 12.08 -4.74
CA ALA A 96 -7.61 13.49 -5.12
C ALA A 96 -8.29 14.39 -4.06
N THR A 97 -7.72 14.45 -2.86
CA THR A 97 -8.20 15.30 -1.74
C THR A 97 -7.23 16.43 -1.43
N SER A 98 -7.72 17.53 -0.87
CA SER A 98 -6.87 18.66 -0.49
C SER A 98 -5.79 18.24 0.52
N ALA A 99 -6.14 17.39 1.49
CA ALA A 99 -5.21 16.92 2.51
C ALA A 99 -4.11 16.05 1.90
N THR A 100 -4.46 15.05 1.09
CA THR A 100 -3.48 14.17 0.45
C THR A 100 -2.56 14.94 -0.50
N HIS A 101 -3.10 15.84 -1.33
CA HIS A 101 -2.28 16.64 -2.25
C HIS A 101 -1.30 17.55 -1.51
N ASN A 102 -1.75 18.30 -0.50
CA ASN A 102 -0.86 19.16 0.28
C ASN A 102 0.19 18.35 1.04
N ALA A 103 -0.16 17.16 1.54
CA ALA A 103 0.80 16.26 2.16
C ALA A 103 1.85 15.73 1.17
N MET A 104 1.46 15.37 -0.04
CA MET A 104 2.42 14.97 -1.09
C MET A 104 3.39 16.10 -1.43
N VAL A 105 2.88 17.32 -1.62
CA VAL A 105 3.71 18.51 -1.89
C VAL A 105 4.68 18.76 -0.73
N SER A 106 4.17 18.82 0.49
CA SER A 106 5.00 19.05 1.69
C SER A 106 6.05 17.94 1.88
N TYR A 107 5.69 16.69 1.61
CA TYR A 107 6.63 15.57 1.68
C TYR A 107 7.78 15.73 0.70
N CYS A 108 7.48 16.05 -0.57
CA CYS A 108 8.50 16.26 -1.60
C CYS A 108 9.40 17.47 -1.29
N GLU A 109 8.81 18.58 -0.87
CA GLU A 109 9.54 19.82 -0.54
C GLU A 109 10.41 19.68 0.72
N GLN A 110 9.80 19.21 1.82
CA GLN A 110 10.41 19.30 3.16
C GLN A 110 11.11 18.01 3.57
N VAL A 111 10.46 16.87 3.39
CA VAL A 111 11.01 15.57 3.86
C VAL A 111 12.01 15.01 2.87
N ARG A 112 11.78 15.24 1.57
CA ARG A 112 12.67 14.80 0.49
C ARG A 112 13.55 15.90 -0.06
N GLU A 113 13.51 17.09 0.54
CA GLU A 113 14.40 18.22 0.22
C GLU A 113 14.41 18.55 -1.30
N GLY A 114 13.25 18.43 -1.95
CA GLY A 114 13.11 18.69 -3.40
C GLY A 114 13.70 17.60 -4.32
N LEU A 115 14.23 16.50 -3.78
CA LEU A 115 14.79 15.40 -4.57
C LEU A 115 13.73 14.49 -5.21
N VAL A 116 12.46 14.63 -4.79
CA VAL A 116 11.33 13.85 -5.29
C VAL A 116 10.31 14.80 -5.91
N PHE A 117 9.71 14.37 -7.03
CA PHE A 117 8.67 15.13 -7.71
C PHE A 117 7.30 14.45 -7.54
N ALA A 118 6.31 15.20 -7.04
CA ALA A 118 4.94 14.71 -6.87
C ALA A 118 4.12 14.87 -8.16
N VAL A 119 3.51 13.78 -8.61
CA VAL A 119 2.52 13.78 -9.70
C VAL A 119 1.14 13.60 -9.08
N LEU A 120 0.35 14.67 -9.10
CA LEU A 120 -0.97 14.74 -8.49
C LEU A 120 -2.06 14.37 -9.52
N ASP A 121 -3.01 13.54 -9.09
CA ASP A 121 -4.19 13.20 -9.88
C ASP A 121 -5.30 14.23 -9.63
N PRO A 122 -5.87 14.87 -10.65
CA PRO A 122 -7.02 15.75 -10.45
C PRO A 122 -8.24 14.95 -9.99
N PRO A 123 -9.23 15.52 -9.30
CA PRO A 123 -10.48 14.82 -9.00
C PRO A 123 -11.20 14.34 -10.27
N ALA A 124 -11.96 13.25 -10.14
CA ALA A 124 -12.70 12.68 -11.27
C ALA A 124 -13.83 13.60 -11.72
N ALA A 125 -14.15 13.57 -13.03
CA ALA A 125 -15.30 14.24 -13.62
C ALA A 125 -15.38 15.78 -13.45
N MET A 126 -14.26 16.45 -13.17
CA MET A 126 -14.18 17.92 -13.14
C MET A 126 -14.20 18.54 -14.55
N SER A 127 -14.91 19.65 -14.69
CA SER A 127 -14.79 20.54 -15.86
C SER A 127 -13.50 21.36 -15.81
N ALA A 128 -13.19 22.08 -16.90
CA ALA A 128 -12.04 22.98 -16.95
C ALA A 128 -12.14 24.12 -15.90
N THR A 129 -13.35 24.63 -15.63
CA THR A 129 -13.55 25.65 -14.61
C THR A 129 -13.37 25.07 -13.20
N ASP A 130 -13.89 23.87 -12.96
CA ASP A 130 -13.82 23.22 -11.65
C ASP A 130 -12.38 22.89 -11.27
N ILE A 131 -11.55 22.43 -12.23
CA ILE A 131 -10.15 22.13 -11.93
C ILE A 131 -9.33 23.39 -11.64
N ILE A 132 -9.65 24.51 -12.29
CA ILE A 132 -9.02 25.80 -11.96
C ILE A 132 -9.35 26.17 -10.52
N ASP A 133 -10.63 26.18 -10.14
CA ASP A 133 -11.04 26.49 -8.76
C ASP A 133 -10.49 25.49 -7.74
N TYR A 134 -10.40 24.21 -8.11
CA TYR A 134 -9.79 23.20 -7.27
C TYR A 134 -8.33 23.52 -6.94
N VAL A 135 -7.54 23.86 -7.96
CA VAL A 135 -6.11 24.17 -7.81
C VAL A 135 -5.90 25.51 -7.11
N THR A 136 -6.65 26.55 -7.46
CA THR A 136 -6.43 27.90 -6.91
C THR A 136 -7.06 28.12 -5.54
N THR A 137 -8.19 27.47 -5.26
CA THR A 137 -9.03 27.77 -4.09
C THR A 137 -9.17 26.56 -3.16
N THR A 138 -9.66 25.43 -3.67
CA THR A 138 -10.03 24.27 -2.83
C THR A 138 -8.81 23.63 -2.17
N THR A 139 -7.71 23.52 -2.91
CA THR A 139 -6.45 22.94 -2.47
C THR A 139 -5.36 23.97 -2.26
N ALA A 140 -5.51 25.16 -2.85
CA ALA A 140 -4.54 26.25 -2.84
C ALA A 140 -3.12 25.82 -3.27
N LEU A 141 -3.02 24.96 -4.28
CA LEU A 141 -1.76 24.43 -4.81
C LEU A 141 -1.04 25.39 -5.77
N GLY A 142 -1.64 26.54 -6.07
CA GLY A 142 -1.06 27.52 -6.99
C GLY A 142 0.22 28.16 -6.45
N ASN A 143 1.34 28.02 -7.17
CA ASN A 143 2.64 28.63 -6.89
C ASN A 143 3.25 28.29 -5.51
N ILE A 144 2.88 27.16 -4.91
CA ILE A 144 3.41 26.76 -3.60
C ILE A 144 4.64 25.85 -3.69
N SER A 145 4.96 25.32 -4.86
CA SER A 145 5.97 24.29 -5.05
C SER A 145 6.48 24.22 -6.50
N GLU A 146 7.77 23.94 -6.66
CA GLU A 146 8.39 23.58 -7.95
C GLU A 146 8.57 22.06 -8.10
N HIS A 147 8.26 21.31 -7.04
CA HIS A 147 8.47 19.88 -6.90
C HIS A 147 7.16 19.07 -7.03
N ALA A 148 6.11 19.67 -7.60
CA ALA A 148 4.84 19.00 -7.86
C ALA A 148 4.14 19.52 -9.12
N ALA A 149 3.39 18.64 -9.79
CA ALA A 149 2.47 19.02 -10.85
C ALA A 149 1.17 18.21 -10.80
N ILE A 150 0.08 18.85 -11.22
CA ILE A 150 -1.23 18.24 -11.40
C ILE A 150 -1.56 18.16 -12.88
N TYR A 151 -1.95 16.97 -13.36
CA TYR A 151 -2.22 16.74 -14.79
C TYR A 151 -3.71 16.49 -15.04
N TRP A 152 -4.37 17.48 -15.64
CA TRP A 152 -5.77 17.38 -16.07
C TRP A 152 -5.87 17.50 -17.61
N PRO A 153 -6.80 16.78 -18.27
CA PRO A 153 -7.81 15.87 -17.71
C PRO A 153 -7.27 14.47 -17.40
N ARG A 154 -8.01 13.70 -16.58
CA ARG A 154 -7.72 12.27 -16.37
C ARG A 154 -7.79 11.51 -17.69
N VAL A 155 -6.86 10.56 -17.85
CA VAL A 155 -6.84 9.65 -19.01
C VAL A 155 -8.03 8.68 -18.93
N LYS A 156 -8.65 8.41 -20.09
CA LYS A 156 -9.68 7.36 -20.22
C LYS A 156 -9.07 6.13 -20.86
N VAL A 157 -9.15 5.00 -20.18
CA VAL A 157 -8.61 3.71 -20.64
C VAL A 157 -9.77 2.72 -20.77
N LEU A 158 -9.75 1.91 -21.83
CA LEU A 158 -10.71 0.82 -22.00
C LEU A 158 -10.47 -0.24 -20.93
N ASN A 159 -11.50 -0.55 -20.14
CA ASN A 159 -11.45 -1.63 -19.16
C ASN A 159 -11.27 -2.98 -19.89
N PRO A 160 -10.14 -3.69 -19.70
CA PRO A 160 -9.84 -4.91 -20.44
C PRO A 160 -10.68 -6.11 -19.95
N SER A 161 -11.24 -6.05 -18.75
CA SER A 161 -12.08 -7.12 -18.20
C SER A 161 -12.98 -6.62 -17.06
N ARG A 162 -14.25 -6.38 -17.38
CA ARG A 162 -15.24 -5.91 -16.40
C ARG A 162 -15.52 -6.91 -15.27
N SER A 163 -15.26 -8.20 -15.49
CA SER A 163 -15.44 -9.23 -14.45
C SER A 163 -14.36 -9.18 -13.37
N VAL A 164 -13.19 -8.61 -13.67
CA VAL A 164 -12.07 -8.50 -12.73
C VAL A 164 -12.01 -7.08 -12.14
N PHE A 165 -12.23 -6.06 -12.96
CA PHE A 165 -12.01 -4.65 -12.59
C PHE A 165 -13.31 -3.87 -12.32
N GLY A 166 -14.47 -4.51 -12.39
CA GLY A 166 -15.76 -3.85 -12.21
C GLY A 166 -16.25 -3.09 -13.45
N SER A 167 -17.27 -2.25 -13.29
CA SER A 167 -18.02 -1.66 -14.41
C SER A 167 -17.41 -0.39 -15.01
N SER A 168 -16.26 0.10 -14.55
CA SER A 168 -15.64 1.37 -15.00
C SER A 168 -14.18 1.21 -15.36
#